data_AF-A0A836SF80-F1
#
_entry.id   AF-A0A836SF80-F1
#
_cell.length_a   1.000
_cell.length_b   1.000
_cell.length_c   1.000
_cell.angle_alpha   90.00
_cell.angle_beta   90.00
_cell.angle_gamma   90.00
#
_symmetry.space_group_name_H-M   'P 1'
#
loop_
_entity.id
_entity.type
_entity.pdbx_description
1 polymer ?
#
loop_
_entity_poly.entity_id
_entity_poly.type
_entity_poly.pdbx_seq_one_letter_code
_entity_poly.pdbx_strand_id
1 'polypeptide(L)'
;MMNLNTNKRFLLGLTFGCVIASSPVKAGETEPVLKPCLDYYTQKDFDQAKPCYDKAAERGSAEAQYYLGRMYDREQGVYQNHITAVSWYRKAADQNHAGAQNQLGVMYRDGKGVHPDLAEAVKWIQKAADQGLAKAQFNLGMLYLYGQGVSHDMTQVEHWLGKAASQGWVQAQYHLWLLYRDARGTKDFVQLAKWVHKTAEKGDVGAQSFLALMYYQGEGIKQDFTQAAHWYQKAAEQGDMYSQYNIAQMYHQGKGVKKTPKQAANWYRKAADQGLIEAQYQLGGMYAKGEGVTKDVYSSMPFLSQAAKQGHESAIAELNQILTQLSLSELTEAALKEIPEAYYELGLRHETGKGVTADKKKALMFYAFSAKLGYQPAMVKRDEITDQFSIDERFEVERLAKKWLEQH
;
A
#
# COMPACT_ATOMS: atom_id res chain seq x y z
N MET A 1 13.45 -67.07 15.98
CA MET A 1 12.76 -68.22 15.36
C MET A 1 11.32 -68.24 15.88
N MET A 2 10.33 -68.22 14.97
CA MET A 2 8.99 -68.86 14.99
C MET A 2 8.35 -69.23 16.36
N ASN A 3 7.05 -69.08 16.66
CA ASN A 3 5.85 -68.72 15.89
C ASN A 3 4.62 -68.60 16.84
N LEU A 4 3.64 -67.80 16.40
CA LEU A 4 2.17 -67.95 16.46
C LEU A 4 1.32 -67.98 17.77
N ASN A 5 0.26 -67.15 17.68
CA ASN A 5 -1.14 -67.29 18.13
C ASN A 5 -1.46 -67.10 19.62
N THR A 6 -2.51 -66.35 20.04
CA THR A 6 -3.85 -66.20 19.45
C THR A 6 -4.60 -64.97 20.01
N ASN A 7 -5.38 -64.30 19.16
CA ASN A 7 -6.65 -63.56 19.36
C ASN A 7 -7.16 -63.25 20.78
N LYS A 8 -7.50 -61.97 21.03
CA LYS A 8 -8.90 -61.55 21.28
C LYS A 8 -9.12 -60.04 21.07
N ARG A 9 -10.18 -59.76 20.32
CA ARG A 9 -10.74 -58.47 19.90
C ARG A 9 -11.19 -57.62 21.09
N PHE A 10 -10.96 -56.31 21.03
CA PHE A 10 -11.95 -55.31 21.45
C PHE A 10 -11.89 -54.12 20.49
N LEU A 11 -13.00 -53.92 19.78
CA LEU A 11 -13.32 -52.77 18.95
C LEU A 11 -13.69 -51.61 19.87
N LEU A 12 -13.09 -50.44 19.65
CA LEU A 12 -13.71 -49.14 19.88
C LEU A 12 -13.05 -48.14 18.93
N GLY A 13 -13.76 -47.82 17.87
CA GLY A 13 -13.37 -46.80 16.91
C GLY A 13 -13.47 -45.42 17.55
N LEU A 14 -12.38 -44.66 17.47
CA LEU A 14 -12.39 -43.21 17.60
C LEU A 14 -11.60 -42.67 16.40
N THR A 15 -12.33 -42.26 15.37
CA THR A 15 -11.81 -41.44 14.29
C THR A 15 -11.44 -40.08 14.88
N PHE A 16 -10.15 -39.84 15.10
CA PHE A 16 -9.63 -38.49 15.28
C PHE A 16 -9.72 -37.76 13.93
N GLY A 17 -10.81 -37.00 13.76
CA GLY A 17 -10.87 -35.93 12.78
C GLY A 17 -9.82 -34.89 13.19
N CYS A 18 -8.75 -34.80 12.41
CA CYS A 18 -7.73 -33.77 12.55
C CYS A 18 -8.37 -32.43 12.16
N VAL A 19 -8.91 -31.71 13.16
CA VAL A 19 -9.24 -30.29 13.00
C VAL A 19 -7.92 -29.55 13.00
N ILE A 20 -7.43 -29.22 11.80
CA ILE A 20 -6.36 -28.24 11.64
C ILE A 20 -6.99 -26.91 12.03
N ALA A 21 -6.80 -26.51 13.28
CA ALA A 21 -7.09 -25.15 13.71
C ALA A 21 -6.09 -24.23 13.01
N SER A 22 -6.50 -23.62 11.90
CA SER A 22 -5.75 -22.53 11.28
C SER A 22 -5.71 -21.36 12.26
N SER A 23 -4.50 -20.96 12.65
CA SER A 23 -4.27 -19.78 13.48
C SER A 23 -4.91 -18.54 12.85
N PRO A 24 -5.46 -17.60 13.64
CA PRO A 24 -5.99 -16.36 13.10
C PRO A 24 -4.88 -15.57 12.42
N VAL A 25 -5.06 -15.29 11.12
CA VAL A 25 -4.21 -14.41 10.33
C VAL A 25 -4.31 -13.00 10.92
N LYS A 26 -3.16 -12.33 11.13
CA LYS A 26 -3.13 -10.95 11.62
C LYS A 26 -3.89 -10.03 10.68
N ALA A 27 -4.57 -9.03 11.23
CA ALA A 27 -5.25 -8.01 10.44
C ALA A 27 -4.28 -7.36 9.43
N GLY A 28 -4.54 -7.56 8.13
CA GLY A 28 -3.76 -6.97 7.04
C GLY A 28 -2.81 -7.92 6.29
N GLU A 29 -2.64 -9.18 6.74
CA GLU A 29 -1.93 -10.19 5.95
C GLU A 29 -2.93 -10.94 5.07
N THR A 30 -2.77 -10.91 3.74
CA THR A 30 -3.56 -11.76 2.86
C THR A 30 -3.17 -13.21 3.07
N GLU A 31 -4.18 -14.10 3.11
CA GLU A 31 -3.92 -15.54 3.13
C GLU A 31 -2.93 -15.88 2.00
N PRO A 32 -1.80 -16.58 2.26
CA PRO A 32 -0.78 -16.84 1.24
C PRO A 32 -1.34 -17.48 -0.05
N VAL A 33 -2.45 -18.20 0.08
CA VAL A 33 -3.18 -18.86 -1.01
C VAL A 33 -3.92 -17.87 -1.92
N LEU A 34 -4.22 -16.65 -1.46
CA LEU A 34 -4.93 -15.62 -2.20
C LEU A 34 -4.02 -14.61 -2.90
N LYS A 35 -2.71 -14.67 -2.68
CA LYS A 35 -1.75 -13.78 -3.32
C LYS A 35 -1.95 -13.72 -4.86
N PRO A 36 -2.13 -14.84 -5.58
CA PRO A 36 -2.42 -14.79 -7.01
C PRO A 36 -3.73 -14.07 -7.35
N CYS A 37 -4.81 -14.28 -6.57
CA CYS A 37 -6.08 -13.58 -6.78
C CYS A 37 -5.93 -12.06 -6.57
N LEU A 38 -5.15 -11.66 -5.56
CA LEU A 38 -4.85 -10.25 -5.30
C LEU A 38 -3.97 -9.64 -6.39
N ASP A 39 -3.01 -10.39 -6.92
CA ASP A 39 -2.16 -9.94 -8.02
C ASP A 39 -3.01 -9.64 -9.28
N TYR A 40 -3.94 -10.53 -9.66
CA TYR A 40 -4.89 -10.26 -10.74
C TYR A 40 -5.74 -9.02 -10.45
N TYR A 41 -6.28 -8.93 -9.24
CA TYR A 41 -7.15 -7.83 -8.84
C TYR A 41 -6.44 -6.47 -8.85
N THR A 42 -5.19 -6.41 -8.38
CA THR A 42 -4.37 -5.18 -8.37
C THR A 42 -3.95 -4.76 -9.77
N GLN A 43 -3.74 -5.73 -10.67
CA GLN A 43 -3.50 -5.49 -12.10
C GLN A 43 -4.77 -5.13 -12.87
N LYS A 44 -5.94 -5.12 -12.20
CA LYS A 44 -7.27 -4.93 -12.81
C LYS A 44 -7.64 -6.01 -13.85
N ASP A 45 -6.96 -7.15 -13.79
CA ASP A 45 -7.34 -8.35 -14.54
C ASP A 45 -8.49 -9.04 -13.80
N PHE A 46 -9.69 -8.45 -13.92
CA PHE A 46 -10.84 -8.95 -13.19
C PHE A 46 -11.41 -10.25 -13.77
N ASP A 47 -11.09 -10.57 -15.03
CA ASP A 47 -11.45 -11.83 -15.68
C ASP A 47 -10.76 -13.01 -15.01
N GLN A 48 -9.51 -12.83 -14.55
CA GLN A 48 -8.80 -13.83 -13.74
C GLN A 48 -9.09 -13.69 -12.24
N ALA A 49 -9.23 -12.45 -11.74
CA ALA A 49 -9.45 -12.23 -10.31
C ALA A 49 -10.79 -12.80 -9.82
N LYS A 50 -11.87 -12.62 -10.58
CA LYS A 50 -13.21 -13.01 -10.12
C LYS A 50 -13.34 -14.53 -9.92
N PRO A 51 -13.01 -15.40 -10.90
CA PRO A 51 -13.12 -16.85 -10.70
C PRO A 51 -12.20 -17.36 -9.57
N CYS A 52 -11.04 -16.73 -9.41
CA CYS A 52 -10.10 -17.02 -8.31
C CYS A 52 -10.76 -16.76 -6.95
N TYR A 53 -11.38 -15.58 -6.78
CA TYR A 53 -12.08 -15.24 -5.54
C TYR A 53 -13.37 -16.04 -5.35
N ASP A 54 -14.14 -16.35 -6.39
CA ASP A 54 -15.33 -17.20 -6.30
C ASP A 54 -14.97 -18.56 -5.68
N LYS A 55 -13.95 -19.23 -6.23
CA LYS A 55 -13.46 -20.53 -5.75
C LYS A 55 -12.95 -20.49 -4.30
N ALA A 56 -12.29 -19.39 -3.91
CA ALA A 56 -11.81 -19.24 -2.54
C ALA A 56 -12.94 -18.90 -1.55
N ALA A 57 -13.91 -18.09 -1.96
CA ALA A 57 -15.07 -17.75 -1.16
C ALA A 57 -15.98 -18.96 -0.92
N GLU A 58 -16.13 -19.86 -1.91
CA GLU A 58 -16.79 -21.16 -1.78
C GLU A 58 -16.15 -22.05 -0.71
N ARG A 59 -14.83 -21.92 -0.52
CA ARG A 59 -14.07 -22.61 0.53
C ARG A 59 -14.13 -21.91 1.89
N GLY A 60 -14.88 -20.82 1.99
CA GLY A 60 -15.10 -20.09 3.24
C GLY A 60 -14.12 -18.94 3.49
N SER A 61 -13.17 -18.63 2.60
CA SER A 61 -12.18 -17.58 2.86
C SER A 61 -12.85 -16.20 3.02
N ALA A 62 -12.69 -15.60 4.20
CA ALA A 62 -13.29 -14.31 4.54
C ALA A 62 -12.70 -13.16 3.69
N GLU A 63 -11.41 -13.24 3.37
CA GLU A 63 -10.73 -12.27 2.51
C GLU A 63 -11.27 -12.32 1.07
N ALA A 64 -11.45 -13.53 0.52
CA ALA A 64 -12.04 -13.70 -0.81
C ALA A 64 -13.49 -13.19 -0.87
N GLN A 65 -14.29 -13.48 0.17
CA GLN A 65 -15.65 -12.95 0.32
C GLN A 65 -15.64 -11.42 0.40
N TYR A 66 -14.69 -10.81 1.11
CA TYR A 66 -14.52 -9.36 1.15
C TYR A 66 -14.23 -8.78 -0.25
N TYR A 67 -13.30 -9.36 -1.01
CA TYR A 67 -12.97 -8.89 -2.35
C TYR A 67 -14.13 -9.08 -3.34
N LEU A 68 -14.88 -10.18 -3.28
CA LEU A 68 -16.10 -10.33 -4.09
C LEU A 68 -17.13 -9.24 -3.75
N GLY A 69 -17.32 -8.96 -2.46
CA GLY A 69 -18.17 -7.85 -2.03
C GLY A 69 -17.73 -6.52 -2.64
N ARG A 70 -16.41 -6.27 -2.66
CA ARG A 70 -15.81 -5.07 -3.25
C ARG A 70 -15.98 -4.99 -4.76
N MET A 71 -15.87 -6.11 -5.47
CA MET A 71 -16.06 -6.17 -6.91
C MET A 71 -17.48 -5.75 -7.30
N TYR A 72 -18.49 -6.31 -6.63
CA TYR A 72 -19.89 -5.95 -6.85
C TYR A 72 -20.24 -4.52 -6.40
N ASP A 73 -19.59 -4.00 -5.36
CA ASP A 73 -19.82 -2.64 -4.87
C ASP A 73 -19.26 -1.57 -5.83
N ARG A 74 -18.13 -1.87 -6.49
CA ARG A 74 -17.35 -0.90 -7.28
C ARG A 74 -17.35 -1.14 -8.77
N GLU A 75 -18.18 -2.06 -9.26
CA GLU A 75 -18.24 -2.42 -10.69
C GLU A 75 -16.88 -2.88 -11.25
N GLN A 76 -16.18 -3.76 -10.53
CA GLN A 76 -14.85 -4.23 -10.93
C GLN A 76 -14.96 -5.64 -11.53
N GLY A 77 -15.00 -5.72 -12.86
CA GLY A 77 -15.17 -6.97 -13.61
C GLY A 77 -16.55 -7.63 -13.47
N VAL A 78 -17.50 -6.94 -12.83
CA VAL A 78 -18.89 -7.35 -12.70
C VAL A 78 -19.76 -6.11 -12.74
N TYR A 79 -21.00 -6.25 -13.20
CA TYR A 79 -22.00 -5.20 -13.03
C TYR A 79 -22.21 -4.90 -11.55
N GLN A 80 -22.34 -3.60 -11.24
CA GLN A 80 -22.56 -3.15 -9.88
C GLN A 80 -23.84 -3.76 -9.31
N ASN A 81 -23.73 -4.35 -8.12
CA ASN A 81 -24.86 -4.88 -7.40
C ASN A 81 -24.63 -4.79 -5.89
N HIS A 82 -25.16 -3.73 -5.28
CA HIS A 82 -24.97 -3.48 -3.86
C HIS A 82 -25.64 -4.53 -2.96
N ILE A 83 -26.72 -5.19 -3.40
CA ILE A 83 -27.37 -6.26 -2.64
C ILE A 83 -26.43 -7.47 -2.54
N THR A 84 -25.86 -7.88 -3.68
CA THR A 84 -24.86 -8.96 -3.73
C THR A 84 -23.61 -8.57 -2.94
N ALA A 85 -23.14 -7.32 -3.07
CA ALA A 85 -22.01 -6.82 -2.29
C ALA A 85 -22.22 -6.94 -0.77
N VAL A 86 -23.37 -6.52 -0.26
CA VAL A 86 -23.74 -6.66 1.15
C VAL A 86 -23.73 -8.11 1.57
N SER A 87 -24.29 -9.02 0.77
CA SER A 87 -24.33 -10.45 1.12
C SER A 87 -22.92 -11.02 1.32
N TRP A 88 -21.96 -10.62 0.49
CA TRP A 88 -20.58 -11.04 0.59
C TRP A 88 -19.84 -10.37 1.75
N TYR A 89 -19.99 -9.06 1.90
CA TYR A 89 -19.43 -8.34 3.06
C TYR A 89 -19.95 -8.90 4.37
N ARG A 90 -21.23 -9.30 4.46
CA ARG A 90 -21.80 -9.93 5.66
C ARG A 90 -21.15 -11.26 5.98
N LYS A 91 -21.03 -12.16 5.00
CA LYS A 91 -20.35 -13.45 5.20
C LYS A 91 -18.91 -13.26 5.72
N ALA A 92 -18.16 -12.32 5.17
CA ALA A 92 -16.81 -12.01 5.64
C ALA A 92 -16.81 -11.33 7.03
N ALA A 93 -17.74 -10.41 7.28
CA ALA A 93 -17.86 -9.68 8.54
C ALA A 93 -18.23 -10.59 9.72
N ASP A 94 -19.09 -11.58 9.48
CA ASP A 94 -19.48 -12.62 10.44
C ASP A 94 -18.28 -13.52 10.82
N GLN A 95 -17.29 -13.63 9.93
CA GLN A 95 -15.99 -14.28 10.18
C GLN A 95 -14.94 -13.33 10.80
N ASN A 96 -15.39 -12.20 11.35
CA ASN A 96 -14.57 -11.18 11.99
C ASN A 96 -13.60 -10.41 11.06
N HIS A 97 -13.80 -10.43 9.74
CA HIS A 97 -12.94 -9.68 8.81
C HIS A 97 -13.14 -8.15 8.94
N ALA A 98 -12.17 -7.45 9.53
CA ALA A 98 -12.27 -6.02 9.87
C ALA A 98 -12.62 -5.12 8.66
N GLY A 99 -12.02 -5.38 7.49
CA GLY A 99 -12.32 -4.62 6.27
C GLY A 99 -13.77 -4.78 5.82
N ALA A 100 -14.34 -5.97 6.00
CA ALA A 100 -15.71 -6.28 5.61
C ALA A 100 -16.71 -5.73 6.62
N GLN A 101 -16.41 -5.81 7.91
CA GLN A 101 -17.20 -5.16 8.96
C GLN A 101 -17.30 -3.65 8.73
N ASN A 102 -16.18 -2.98 8.45
CA ASN A 102 -16.18 -1.56 8.11
C ASN A 102 -17.04 -1.26 6.87
N GLN A 103 -16.89 -2.04 5.80
CA GLN A 103 -17.65 -1.81 4.58
C GLN A 103 -19.15 -2.10 4.78
N LEU A 104 -19.50 -3.17 5.48
CA LEU A 104 -20.90 -3.50 5.80
C LEU A 104 -21.56 -2.37 6.61
N GLY A 105 -20.86 -1.81 7.59
CA GLY A 105 -21.38 -0.67 8.34
C GLY A 105 -21.56 0.58 7.48
N VAL A 106 -20.65 0.83 6.52
CA VAL A 106 -20.83 1.91 5.52
C VAL A 106 -22.07 1.65 4.63
N MET A 107 -22.31 0.41 4.21
CA MET A 107 -23.50 0.07 3.41
C MET A 107 -24.79 0.32 4.17
N TYR A 108 -24.82 -0.01 5.47
CA TYR A 108 -25.95 0.30 6.35
C TYR A 108 -26.15 1.79 6.60
N ARG A 109 -25.06 2.57 6.73
CA ARG A 109 -25.13 4.02 6.87
C ARG A 109 -25.70 4.69 5.62
N ASP A 110 -25.24 4.25 4.45
CA ASP A 110 -25.57 4.88 3.17
C ASP A 110 -26.84 4.29 2.52
N GLY A 111 -27.41 3.21 3.08
CA GLY A 111 -28.59 2.54 2.51
C GLY A 111 -28.32 1.81 1.20
N LYS A 112 -27.07 1.41 0.94
CA LYS A 112 -26.68 0.77 -0.33
C LYS A 112 -26.86 -0.74 -0.22
N GLY A 113 -27.80 -1.31 -0.97
CA GLY A 113 -28.05 -2.76 -1.00
C GLY A 113 -28.69 -3.33 0.27
N VAL A 114 -28.97 -2.49 1.26
CA VAL A 114 -29.71 -2.78 2.49
C VAL A 114 -30.56 -1.58 2.87
N HIS A 115 -31.63 -1.81 3.63
CA HIS A 115 -32.34 -0.71 4.27
C HIS A 115 -31.38 0.05 5.19
N PRO A 116 -31.33 1.40 5.12
CA PRO A 116 -30.49 2.19 6.01
C PRO A 116 -30.77 1.89 7.48
N ASP A 117 -29.72 1.70 8.26
CA ASP A 117 -29.78 1.48 9.71
C ASP A 117 -28.49 2.01 10.36
N LEU A 118 -28.58 3.17 10.98
CA LEU A 118 -27.41 3.81 11.61
C LEU A 118 -26.94 3.06 12.86
N ALA A 119 -27.81 2.35 13.57
CA ALA A 119 -27.43 1.60 14.76
C ALA A 119 -26.62 0.35 14.37
N GLU A 120 -27.05 -0.37 13.34
CA GLU A 120 -26.25 -1.47 12.76
C GLU A 120 -24.97 -0.96 12.11
N ALA A 121 -24.99 0.21 11.46
CA ALA A 121 -23.79 0.83 10.92
C ALA A 121 -22.71 1.06 11.99
N VAL A 122 -23.08 1.70 13.10
CA VAL A 122 -22.20 1.94 14.26
C VAL A 122 -21.66 0.62 14.78
N LYS A 123 -22.53 -0.37 15.01
CA LYS A 123 -22.14 -1.68 15.57
C LYS A 123 -21.08 -2.38 14.72
N TRP A 124 -21.24 -2.39 13.39
CA TRP A 124 -20.26 -3.02 12.50
C TRP A 124 -18.96 -2.22 12.38
N ILE A 125 -19.05 -0.89 12.29
CA ILE A 125 -17.86 -0.03 12.24
C ILE A 125 -17.08 -0.09 13.57
N GLN A 126 -17.77 -0.15 14.72
CA GLN A 126 -17.16 -0.32 16.03
C GLN A 126 -16.34 -1.61 16.12
N LYS A 127 -16.91 -2.75 15.71
CA LYS A 127 -16.17 -4.03 15.68
C LYS A 127 -14.89 -3.96 14.85
N ALA A 128 -14.90 -3.25 13.72
CA ALA A 128 -13.71 -3.05 12.90
C ALA A 128 -12.71 -2.07 13.54
N ALA A 129 -13.20 -1.00 14.18
CA ALA A 129 -12.38 0.00 14.86
C ALA A 129 -11.66 -0.57 16.09
N ASP A 130 -12.33 -1.45 16.84
CA ASP A 130 -11.79 -2.19 17.99
C ASP A 130 -10.65 -3.13 17.58
N GLN A 131 -10.69 -3.65 16.35
CA GLN A 131 -9.61 -4.44 15.77
C GLN A 131 -8.42 -3.61 15.28
N GLY A 132 -8.47 -2.28 15.43
CA GLY A 132 -7.36 -1.40 15.07
C GLY A 132 -7.44 -0.82 13.66
N LEU A 133 -8.43 -1.16 12.84
CA LEU A 133 -8.50 -0.68 11.45
C LEU A 133 -8.65 0.85 11.40
N ALA A 134 -7.59 1.57 11.01
CA ALA A 134 -7.55 3.04 11.00
C ALA A 134 -8.73 3.69 10.27
N LYS A 135 -9.13 3.13 9.12
CA LYS A 135 -10.30 3.60 8.35
C LYS A 135 -11.61 3.47 9.13
N ALA A 136 -11.78 2.38 9.89
CA ALA A 136 -12.97 2.17 10.72
C ALA A 136 -12.98 3.09 11.94
N GLN A 137 -11.83 3.29 12.57
CA GLN A 137 -11.66 4.27 13.66
C GLN A 137 -11.99 5.68 13.18
N PHE A 138 -11.52 6.07 11.99
CA PHE A 138 -11.93 7.34 11.37
C PHE A 138 -13.44 7.41 11.18
N ASN A 139 -14.04 6.40 10.53
CA ASN A 139 -15.48 6.38 10.27
C ASN A 139 -16.30 6.46 11.56
N LEU A 140 -15.88 5.76 12.61
CA LEU A 140 -16.53 5.81 13.93
C LEU A 140 -16.41 7.19 14.57
N GLY A 141 -15.23 7.81 14.51
CA GLY A 141 -15.01 9.19 14.96
C GLY A 141 -15.94 10.17 14.24
N MET A 142 -16.17 9.99 12.94
CA MET A 142 -17.13 10.80 12.18
C MET A 142 -18.59 10.56 12.58
N LEU A 143 -18.96 9.31 12.91
CA LEU A 143 -20.32 8.99 13.39
C LEU A 143 -20.61 9.67 14.73
N TYR A 144 -19.65 9.64 15.67
CA TYR A 144 -19.74 10.40 16.92
C TYR A 144 -19.75 11.91 16.67
N LEU A 145 -18.98 12.40 15.69
CA LEU A 145 -18.92 13.82 15.40
C LEU A 145 -20.26 14.37 14.92
N TYR A 146 -20.95 13.63 14.05
CA TYR A 146 -22.24 14.06 13.51
C TYR A 146 -23.45 13.53 14.30
N GLY A 147 -23.23 12.74 15.36
CA GLY A 147 -24.32 12.11 16.12
C GLY A 147 -25.17 11.15 15.27
N GLN A 148 -24.54 10.41 14.35
CA GLN A 148 -25.21 9.51 13.42
C GLN A 148 -25.26 8.08 13.98
N GLY A 149 -26.45 7.65 14.44
CA GLY A 149 -26.65 6.33 15.06
C GLY A 149 -26.13 6.21 16.49
N VAL A 150 -25.42 7.23 16.97
CA VAL A 150 -24.92 7.41 18.34
C VAL A 150 -25.15 8.85 18.76
N SER A 151 -25.22 9.11 20.07
CA SER A 151 -25.21 10.47 20.57
C SER A 151 -23.89 11.16 20.23
N HIS A 152 -23.97 12.44 19.88
CA HIS A 152 -22.79 13.27 19.68
C HIS A 152 -21.93 13.27 20.96
N ASP A 153 -20.66 12.88 20.85
CA ASP A 153 -19.73 12.78 21.97
C ASP A 153 -18.31 13.15 21.53
N MET A 154 -17.90 14.36 21.88
CA MET A 154 -16.57 14.89 21.54
C MET A 154 -15.42 14.07 22.13
N THR A 155 -15.61 13.39 23.27
CA THR A 155 -14.60 12.52 23.86
C THR A 155 -14.35 11.31 22.95
N GLN A 156 -15.42 10.73 22.41
CA GLN A 156 -15.32 9.61 21.47
C GLN A 156 -14.77 10.06 20.11
N VAL A 157 -15.12 11.25 19.64
CA VAL A 157 -14.54 11.85 18.43
C VAL A 157 -13.02 11.96 18.58
N GLU A 158 -12.54 12.59 19.65
CA GLU A 158 -11.11 12.74 19.92
C GLU A 158 -10.41 11.38 20.06
N HIS A 159 -11.05 10.42 20.74
CA HIS A 159 -10.51 9.07 20.92
C HIS A 159 -10.31 8.32 19.59
N TRP A 160 -11.36 8.25 18.77
CA TRP A 160 -11.35 7.44 17.55
C TRP A 160 -10.61 8.12 16.41
N LEU A 161 -10.78 9.43 16.22
CA LEU A 161 -9.97 10.18 15.25
C LEU A 161 -8.49 10.22 15.68
N GLY A 162 -8.19 10.31 16.98
CA GLY A 162 -6.82 10.25 17.49
C GLY A 162 -6.13 8.94 17.14
N LYS A 163 -6.78 7.80 17.39
CA LYS A 163 -6.27 6.47 17.01
C LYS A 163 -6.08 6.31 15.50
N ALA A 164 -6.98 6.85 14.68
CA ALA A 164 -6.82 6.82 13.23
C ALA A 164 -5.66 7.72 12.77
N ALA A 165 -5.55 8.91 13.36
CA ALA A 165 -4.51 9.89 13.06
C ALA A 165 -3.11 9.43 13.45
N SER A 166 -2.96 8.72 14.58
CA SER A 166 -1.70 8.11 15.01
C SER A 166 -1.24 6.96 14.11
N GLN A 167 -2.16 6.37 13.35
CA GLN A 167 -1.87 5.39 12.30
C GLN A 167 -1.64 6.04 10.93
N GLY A 168 -1.54 7.38 10.87
CA GLY A 168 -1.27 8.10 9.63
C GLY A 168 -2.50 8.35 8.75
N TRP A 169 -3.73 8.15 9.25
CA TRP A 169 -4.93 8.47 8.47
C TRP A 169 -5.08 9.98 8.30
N VAL A 170 -4.69 10.48 7.13
CA VAL A 170 -4.59 11.92 6.82
C VAL A 170 -5.93 12.65 7.06
N GLN A 171 -7.05 12.03 6.68
CA GLN A 171 -8.35 12.65 6.93
C GLN A 171 -8.65 12.79 8.43
N ALA A 172 -8.21 11.86 9.28
CA ALA A 172 -8.41 11.97 10.72
C ALA A 172 -7.56 13.11 11.30
N GLN A 173 -6.30 13.24 10.86
CA GLN A 173 -5.43 14.35 11.24
C GLN A 173 -6.05 15.70 10.84
N TYR A 174 -6.56 15.78 9.60
CA TYR A 174 -7.25 16.98 9.11
C TYR A 174 -8.53 17.27 9.88
N HIS A 175 -9.37 16.27 10.16
CA HIS A 175 -10.61 16.46 10.90
C HIS A 175 -10.34 16.82 12.37
N LEU A 176 -9.32 16.27 13.01
CA LEU A 176 -8.88 16.74 14.33
C LEU A 176 -8.43 18.20 14.26
N TRP A 177 -7.62 18.57 13.26
CA TRP A 177 -7.21 19.95 13.05
C TRP A 177 -8.42 20.89 12.86
N LEU A 178 -9.40 20.50 12.03
CA LEU A 178 -10.66 21.23 11.85
C LEU A 178 -11.48 21.36 13.12
N LEU A 179 -11.61 20.29 13.91
CA LEU A 179 -12.36 20.31 15.16
C LEU A 179 -11.78 21.31 16.14
N TYR A 180 -10.45 21.32 16.27
CA TYR A 180 -9.79 22.30 17.13
C TYR A 180 -9.77 23.71 16.54
N ARG A 181 -9.91 23.86 15.22
CA ARG A 181 -10.05 25.15 14.55
C ARG A 181 -11.46 25.76 14.72
N ASP A 182 -12.50 24.95 14.53
CA ASP A 182 -13.89 25.43 14.35
C ASP A 182 -14.72 25.38 15.65
N ALA A 183 -14.43 24.49 16.61
CA ALA A 183 -15.23 24.33 17.83
C ALA A 183 -15.26 25.56 18.75
N ARG A 184 -14.40 26.57 18.53
CA ARG A 184 -14.35 27.80 19.36
C ARG A 184 -13.85 28.99 18.56
N GLY A 185 -14.66 29.46 17.61
CA GLY A 185 -14.41 30.67 16.81
C GLY A 185 -13.32 31.58 17.38
N THR A 186 -12.13 31.52 16.76
CA THR A 186 -10.88 32.20 17.10
C THR A 186 -10.15 31.78 18.40
N LYS A 187 -8.89 31.31 18.20
CA LYS A 187 -7.72 31.46 19.10
C LYS A 187 -7.69 30.69 20.42
N ASP A 188 -7.63 29.36 20.38
CA ASP A 188 -6.85 28.69 21.45
C ASP A 188 -6.01 27.51 20.98
N PHE A 189 -5.33 27.70 19.85
CA PHE A 189 -4.23 26.82 19.48
C PHE A 189 -3.13 26.79 20.58
N VAL A 190 -3.09 27.79 21.48
CA VAL A 190 -2.22 27.78 22.67
C VAL A 190 -2.64 26.70 23.67
N GLN A 191 -3.94 26.51 23.92
CA GLN A 191 -4.44 25.45 24.78
C GLN A 191 -4.38 24.08 24.11
N LEU A 192 -4.63 24.00 22.80
CA LEU A 192 -4.39 22.78 22.02
C LEU A 192 -2.92 22.38 22.13
N ALA A 193 -2.00 23.31 21.90
CA ALA A 193 -0.58 23.10 22.05
C ALA A 193 -0.22 22.55 23.42
N LYS A 194 -0.76 23.12 24.51
CA LYS A 194 -0.54 22.61 25.87
C LYS A 194 -1.02 21.17 26.05
N TRP A 195 -2.19 20.84 25.52
CA TRP A 195 -2.75 19.48 25.62
C TRP A 195 -1.96 18.48 24.77
N VAL A 196 -1.72 18.81 23.49
CA VAL A 196 -0.90 17.99 22.58
C VAL A 196 0.49 17.80 23.16
N HIS A 197 1.10 18.84 23.74
CA HIS A 197 2.38 18.75 24.44
C HIS A 197 2.33 17.74 25.58
N LYS A 198 1.34 17.82 26.46
CA LYS A 198 1.16 16.86 27.57
C LYS A 198 0.97 15.42 27.07
N THR A 199 0.30 15.23 25.94
CA THR A 199 0.07 13.91 25.34
C THR A 199 1.34 13.37 24.65
N ALA A 200 2.05 14.23 23.92
CA ALA A 200 3.33 13.91 23.29
C ALA A 200 4.42 13.56 24.31
N GLU A 201 4.43 14.22 25.47
CA GLU A 201 5.31 13.91 26.61
C GLU A 201 5.07 12.52 27.19
N LYS A 202 3.86 11.98 27.07
CA LYS A 202 3.53 10.60 27.49
C LYS A 202 3.96 9.54 26.46
N GLY A 203 4.56 9.95 25.34
CA GLY A 203 5.06 9.05 24.32
C GLY A 203 4.11 8.80 23.15
N ASP A 204 2.93 9.43 23.12
CA ASP A 204 1.97 9.21 22.03
C ASP A 204 2.54 9.70 20.69
N VAL A 205 2.72 8.77 19.76
CA VAL A 205 3.39 9.00 18.47
C VAL A 205 2.63 10.03 17.64
N GLY A 206 1.30 9.92 17.56
CA GLY A 206 0.48 10.85 16.79
C GLY A 206 0.54 12.28 17.32
N ALA A 207 0.49 12.44 18.65
CA ALA A 207 0.64 13.73 19.30
C ALA A 207 2.05 14.31 19.12
N GLN A 208 3.10 13.49 19.12
CA GLN A 208 4.46 13.94 18.80
C GLN A 208 4.57 14.46 17.37
N SER A 209 4.06 13.71 16.38
CA SER A 209 4.02 14.13 14.97
C SER A 209 3.23 15.43 14.79
N PHE A 210 2.09 15.55 15.48
CA PHE A 210 1.23 16.72 15.40
C PHE A 210 1.85 17.95 16.10
N LEU A 211 2.46 17.78 17.27
CA LEU A 211 3.18 18.85 17.95
C LEU A 211 4.33 19.39 17.10
N ALA A 212 5.05 18.48 16.43
CA ALA A 212 6.11 18.85 15.51
C ALA A 212 5.59 19.72 14.37
N LEU A 213 4.43 19.36 13.79
CA LEU A 213 3.76 20.17 12.78
C LEU A 213 3.35 21.56 13.31
N MET A 214 2.80 21.63 14.52
CA MET A 214 2.42 22.90 15.15
C MET A 214 3.64 23.82 15.33
N TYR A 215 4.77 23.29 15.78
CA TYR A 215 6.03 24.05 15.86
C TYR A 215 6.57 24.44 14.48
N TYR A 216 6.40 23.58 13.47
CA TYR A 216 6.86 23.86 12.11
C TYR A 216 6.05 24.99 11.46
N GLN A 217 4.74 25.04 11.68
CA GLN A 217 3.84 26.05 11.11
C GLN A 217 3.73 27.32 11.96
N GLY A 218 3.98 27.23 13.27
CA GLY A 218 3.77 28.34 14.21
C GLY A 218 2.30 28.56 14.58
N GLU A 219 1.47 27.52 14.49
CA GLU A 219 0.04 27.59 14.81
C GLU A 219 -0.18 27.33 16.30
N GLY A 220 -0.52 28.37 17.07
CA GLY A 220 -0.73 28.27 18.53
C GLY A 220 0.49 28.21 19.40
N ILE A 221 1.63 27.94 18.79
CA ILE A 221 2.94 28.02 19.42
C ILE A 221 3.79 28.92 18.53
N LYS A 222 4.71 29.67 19.12
CA LYS A 222 5.72 30.38 18.33
C LYS A 222 6.45 29.35 17.45
N GLN A 223 6.54 29.64 16.15
CA GLN A 223 7.25 28.79 15.21
C GLN A 223 8.67 28.53 15.70
N ASP A 224 9.06 27.26 15.73
CA ASP A 224 10.37 26.82 16.16
C ASP A 224 10.73 25.53 15.42
N PHE A 225 11.58 25.66 14.40
CA PHE A 225 12.03 24.49 13.63
C PHE A 225 12.88 23.53 14.48
N THR A 226 13.55 23.99 15.53
CA THR A 226 14.34 23.11 16.39
C THR A 226 13.43 22.19 17.20
N GLN A 227 12.34 22.74 17.74
CA GLN A 227 11.32 21.95 18.43
C GLN A 227 10.56 21.04 17.48
N ALA A 228 10.24 21.52 16.27
CA ALA A 228 9.63 20.68 15.24
C ALA A 228 10.52 19.47 14.91
N ALA A 229 11.82 19.68 14.69
CA ALA A 229 12.75 18.59 14.41
C ALA A 229 12.84 17.61 15.58
N HIS A 230 12.91 18.11 16.81
CA HIS A 230 12.95 17.27 18.02
C HIS A 230 11.73 16.34 18.12
N TRP A 231 10.53 16.88 17.94
CA TRP A 231 9.30 16.09 18.06
C TRP A 231 9.07 15.16 16.86
N TYR A 232 9.39 15.59 15.64
CA TYR A 232 9.38 14.68 14.48
C TYR A 232 10.40 13.56 14.67
N GLN A 233 11.58 13.84 15.18
CA GLN A 233 12.59 12.80 15.44
C GLN A 233 12.08 11.77 16.44
N LYS A 234 11.47 12.20 17.56
CA LYS A 234 10.86 11.27 18.53
C LYS A 234 9.79 10.37 17.91
N ALA A 235 8.87 10.94 17.13
CA ALA A 235 7.84 10.15 16.45
C ALA A 235 8.45 9.21 15.39
N ALA A 236 9.44 9.68 14.65
CA ALA A 236 10.15 8.91 13.62
C ALA A 236 10.93 7.71 14.21
N GLU A 237 11.55 7.89 15.38
CA GLU A 237 12.22 6.83 16.14
C GLU A 237 11.25 5.74 16.60
N GLN A 238 9.98 6.08 16.81
CA GLN A 238 8.90 5.13 17.11
C GLN A 238 8.26 4.50 15.86
N GLY A 239 8.77 4.81 14.66
CA GLY A 239 8.34 4.18 13.41
C GLY A 239 7.34 4.99 12.57
N ASP A 240 6.91 6.17 13.01
CA ASP A 240 5.94 6.98 12.25
C ASP A 240 6.49 7.39 10.88
N MET A 241 5.93 6.79 9.84
CA MET A 241 6.37 6.95 8.44
C MET A 241 6.38 8.42 8.00
N TYR A 242 5.37 9.20 8.39
CA TYR A 242 5.27 10.62 8.02
C TYR A 242 6.30 11.48 8.76
N SER A 243 6.53 11.22 10.05
CA SER A 243 7.59 11.90 10.79
C SER A 243 8.98 11.55 10.29
N GLN A 244 9.22 10.30 9.89
CA GLN A 244 10.47 9.89 9.24
C GLN A 244 10.72 10.71 7.96
N TYR A 245 9.70 10.91 7.14
CA TYR A 245 9.80 11.77 5.96
C TYR A 245 10.03 13.25 6.32
N ASN A 246 9.30 13.78 7.30
CA ASN A 246 9.40 15.19 7.68
C ASN A 246 10.76 15.51 8.32
N ILE A 247 11.28 14.66 9.21
CA ILE A 247 12.62 14.86 9.77
C ILE A 247 13.70 14.71 8.70
N ALA A 248 13.51 13.83 7.71
CA ALA A 248 14.41 13.73 6.55
C ALA A 248 14.46 15.04 5.77
N GLN A 249 13.30 15.65 5.48
CA GLN A 249 13.22 16.96 4.83
C GLN A 249 13.92 18.05 5.64
N MET A 250 13.77 18.05 6.96
CA MET A 250 14.44 19.01 7.84
C MET A 250 15.96 18.85 7.80
N TYR A 251 16.50 17.63 7.83
CA TYR A 251 17.93 17.36 7.62
C TYR A 251 18.42 17.72 6.23
N HIS A 252 17.58 17.52 5.20
CA HIS A 252 17.91 17.83 3.82
C HIS A 252 18.02 19.35 3.59
N GLN A 253 17.11 20.11 4.19
CA GLN A 253 17.05 21.57 4.05
C GLN A 253 17.90 22.31 5.09
N GLY A 254 18.27 21.66 6.20
CA GLY A 254 18.92 22.30 7.34
C GLY A 254 17.98 23.19 8.16
N LYS A 255 16.69 22.88 8.19
CA LYS A 255 15.69 23.63 8.96
C LYS A 255 15.61 23.07 10.38
N GLY A 256 15.96 23.87 11.38
CA GLY A 256 15.91 23.43 12.79
C GLY A 256 16.95 22.39 13.21
N VAL A 257 17.69 21.84 12.25
CA VAL A 257 18.80 20.91 12.43
C VAL A 257 19.94 21.26 11.48
N LYS A 258 21.16 20.82 11.80
CA LYS A 258 22.29 20.96 10.88
C LYS A 258 22.00 20.19 9.59
N LYS A 259 22.09 20.87 8.44
CA LYS A 259 21.93 20.24 7.12
C LYS A 259 22.89 19.05 7.00
N THR A 260 22.32 17.86 6.89
CA THR A 260 23.07 16.61 6.84
C THR A 260 22.39 15.66 5.85
N PRO A 261 22.73 15.75 4.54
CA PRO A 261 22.14 14.90 3.51
C PRO A 261 22.22 13.40 3.84
N LYS A 262 23.29 12.96 4.51
CA LYS A 262 23.42 11.57 4.97
C LYS A 262 22.31 11.16 5.96
N GLN A 263 21.94 12.03 6.90
CA GLN A 263 20.84 11.74 7.83
C GLN A 263 19.49 11.82 7.12
N ALA A 264 19.33 12.74 6.18
CA ALA A 264 18.13 12.80 5.35
C ALA A 264 17.93 11.49 4.57
N ALA A 265 18.96 10.99 3.88
CA ALA A 265 18.90 9.72 3.16
C ALA A 265 18.51 8.54 4.07
N ASN A 266 19.07 8.47 5.27
CA ASN A 266 18.75 7.42 6.23
C ASN A 266 17.28 7.46 6.68
N TRP A 267 16.72 8.65 6.90
CA TRP A 267 15.33 8.81 7.30
C TRP A 267 14.36 8.61 6.14
N TYR A 268 14.68 9.12 4.95
CA TYR A 268 13.91 8.81 3.74
C TYR A 268 13.90 7.32 3.45
N ARG A 269 15.02 6.62 3.62
CA ARG A 269 15.08 5.16 3.48
C ARG A 269 14.03 4.48 4.36
N LYS A 270 13.98 4.80 5.65
CA LYS A 270 13.00 4.20 6.57
C LYS A 270 11.55 4.46 6.13
N ALA A 271 11.24 5.68 5.68
CA ALA A 271 9.89 6.00 5.19
C ALA A 271 9.58 5.33 3.83
N ALA A 272 10.58 5.23 2.94
CA ALA A 272 10.47 4.61 1.63
C ALA A 272 10.25 3.09 1.74
N ASP A 273 10.94 2.44 2.68
CA ASP A 273 10.80 1.02 2.98
C ASP A 273 9.40 0.70 3.56
N GLN A 274 8.72 1.69 4.17
CA GLN A 274 7.32 1.61 4.58
C GLN A 274 6.33 1.94 3.45
N GLY A 275 6.81 2.23 2.24
CA GLY A 275 5.98 2.47 1.05
C GLY A 275 5.61 3.93 0.80
N LEU A 276 6.16 4.90 1.54
CA LEU A 276 5.84 6.31 1.30
C LEU A 276 6.40 6.78 -0.06
N ILE A 277 5.50 7.07 -0.99
CA ILE A 277 5.80 7.49 -2.38
C ILE A 277 6.79 8.67 -2.41
N GLU A 278 6.54 9.70 -1.61
CA GLU A 278 7.40 10.89 -1.56
C GLU A 278 8.81 10.56 -1.06
N ALA A 279 8.93 9.67 -0.07
CA ALA A 279 10.25 9.25 0.42
C ALA A 279 11.00 8.39 -0.60
N GLN A 280 10.30 7.52 -1.33
CA GLN A 280 10.87 6.76 -2.44
C GLN A 280 11.42 7.71 -3.50
N TYR A 281 10.63 8.69 -3.96
CA TYR A 281 11.07 9.68 -4.93
C TYR A 281 12.31 10.47 -4.44
N GLN A 282 12.25 11.05 -3.23
CA GLN A 282 13.37 11.82 -2.68
C GLN A 282 14.64 10.97 -2.56
N LEU A 283 14.54 9.74 -2.06
CA LEU A 283 15.68 8.85 -1.92
C LEU A 283 16.26 8.44 -3.27
N GLY A 284 15.40 8.15 -4.25
CA GLY A 284 15.81 7.88 -5.63
C GLY A 284 16.65 9.02 -6.20
N GLY A 285 16.16 10.26 -6.07
CA GLY A 285 16.91 11.46 -6.48
C GLY A 285 18.25 11.62 -5.76
N MET A 286 18.31 11.30 -4.46
CA MET A 286 19.56 11.37 -3.68
C MET A 286 20.62 10.38 -4.19
N TYR A 287 20.23 9.15 -4.56
CA TYR A 287 21.14 8.18 -5.19
C TYR A 287 21.59 8.61 -6.58
N ALA A 288 20.68 9.15 -7.39
CA ALA A 288 21.01 9.64 -8.73
C ALA A 288 22.03 10.79 -8.69
N LYS A 289 21.95 11.65 -7.67
CA LYS A 289 22.82 12.83 -7.52
C LYS A 289 24.05 12.59 -6.65
N GLY A 290 24.06 11.53 -5.84
CA GLY A 290 25.10 11.30 -4.83
C GLY A 290 25.00 12.23 -3.62
N GLU A 291 23.78 12.66 -3.28
CA GLU A 291 23.54 13.58 -2.17
C GLU A 291 23.41 12.79 -0.87
N GLY A 292 24.44 12.82 -0.02
CA GLY A 292 24.39 12.12 1.28
C GLY A 292 24.54 10.60 1.21
N VAL A 293 24.55 10.04 0.01
CA VAL A 293 24.84 8.64 -0.33
C VAL A 293 25.84 8.61 -1.48
N THR A 294 26.55 7.48 -1.65
CA THR A 294 27.37 7.28 -2.85
C THR A 294 26.47 7.33 -4.08
N LYS A 295 26.86 8.13 -5.09
CA LYS A 295 26.13 8.22 -6.35
C LYS A 295 26.05 6.83 -6.99
N ASP A 296 24.82 6.36 -7.22
CA ASP A 296 24.55 5.07 -7.83
C ASP A 296 23.16 5.08 -8.49
N VAL A 297 23.15 5.14 -9.81
CA VAL A 297 21.92 5.15 -10.61
C VAL A 297 21.15 3.82 -10.49
N TYR A 298 21.83 2.70 -10.25
CA TYR A 298 21.17 1.41 -10.07
C TYR A 298 20.47 1.29 -8.72
N SER A 299 21.03 1.89 -7.67
CA SER A 299 20.32 2.03 -6.39
C SER A 299 19.18 3.05 -6.45
N SER A 300 19.23 4.02 -7.36
CA SER A 300 18.18 5.02 -7.56
C SER A 300 16.92 4.44 -8.20
N MET A 301 17.09 3.66 -9.28
CA MET A 301 15.99 3.19 -10.13
C MET A 301 14.90 2.40 -9.39
N PRO A 302 15.19 1.47 -8.46
CA PRO A 302 14.14 0.76 -7.73
C PRO A 302 13.21 1.69 -6.95
N PHE A 303 13.74 2.73 -6.31
CA PHE A 303 12.93 3.72 -5.59
C PHE A 303 12.07 4.55 -6.54
N LEU A 304 12.66 5.03 -7.63
CA LEU A 304 11.93 5.79 -8.64
C LEU A 304 10.85 4.94 -9.33
N SER A 305 11.13 3.67 -9.62
CA SER A 305 10.17 2.72 -10.20
C SER A 305 9.02 2.43 -9.22
N GLN A 306 9.30 2.24 -7.94
CA GLN A 306 8.24 2.06 -6.92
C GLN A 306 7.33 3.30 -6.81
N ALA A 307 7.89 4.50 -6.82
CA ALA A 307 7.11 5.73 -6.81
C ALA A 307 6.31 5.90 -8.12
N ALA A 308 6.92 5.59 -9.26
CA ALA A 308 6.30 5.64 -10.58
C ALA A 308 5.11 4.68 -10.72
N LYS A 309 5.24 3.44 -10.21
CA LYS A 309 4.15 2.45 -10.17
C LYS A 309 2.94 2.93 -9.37
N GLN A 310 3.16 3.82 -8.41
CA GLN A 310 2.11 4.44 -7.60
C GLN A 310 1.59 5.77 -8.20
N GLY A 311 2.03 6.14 -9.41
CA GLY A 311 1.55 7.29 -10.16
C GLY A 311 2.31 8.60 -9.91
N HIS A 312 3.49 8.56 -9.29
CA HIS A 312 4.27 9.78 -9.03
C HIS A 312 4.93 10.31 -10.32
N GLU A 313 4.37 11.37 -10.89
CA GLU A 313 4.75 11.90 -12.21
C GLU A 313 6.23 12.31 -12.31
N SER A 314 6.77 12.99 -11.29
CA SER A 314 8.19 13.39 -11.31
C SER A 314 9.13 12.19 -11.20
N ALA A 315 8.70 11.09 -10.58
CA ALA A 315 9.50 9.88 -10.49
C ALA A 315 9.53 9.16 -11.85
N ILE A 316 8.40 9.14 -12.56
CA ILE A 316 8.32 8.66 -13.95
C ILE A 316 9.26 9.47 -14.85
N ALA A 317 9.20 10.80 -14.76
CA ALA A 317 10.02 11.67 -15.58
C ALA A 317 11.53 11.49 -15.30
N GLU A 318 11.92 11.47 -14.03
CA GLU A 318 13.33 11.29 -13.63
C GLU A 318 13.85 9.89 -14.01
N LEU A 319 13.06 8.84 -13.82
CA LEU A 319 13.42 7.48 -14.24
C LEU A 319 13.63 7.39 -15.76
N ASN A 320 12.70 7.95 -16.54
CA ASN A 320 12.82 7.99 -18.00
C ASN A 320 14.06 8.79 -18.45
N GLN A 321 14.34 9.91 -17.78
CA GLN A 321 15.54 10.70 -18.05
C GLN A 321 16.82 9.88 -17.79
N ILE A 322 16.90 9.15 -16.68
CA ILE A 322 18.06 8.30 -16.38
C ILE A 322 18.21 7.21 -17.44
N LEU A 323 17.15 6.46 -17.73
CA LEU A 323 17.18 5.32 -18.65
C LEU A 323 17.57 5.71 -20.09
N THR A 324 17.07 6.85 -20.57
CA THR A 324 17.36 7.33 -21.93
C THR A 324 18.80 7.83 -22.09
N GLN A 325 19.50 8.13 -20.99
CA GLN A 325 20.90 8.55 -20.99
C GLN A 325 21.90 7.39 -20.85
N LEU A 326 21.45 6.22 -20.38
CA LEU A 326 22.32 5.05 -20.25
C LEU A 326 22.81 4.52 -21.60
N SER A 327 24.06 4.04 -21.63
CA SER A 327 24.57 3.21 -22.71
C SER A 327 23.83 1.87 -22.80
N LEU A 328 23.97 1.15 -23.91
CA LEU A 328 23.32 -0.14 -24.09
C LEU A 328 23.75 -1.18 -23.03
N SER A 329 25.03 -1.19 -22.67
CA SER A 329 25.55 -2.09 -21.63
C SER A 329 25.01 -1.75 -20.25
N GLU A 330 24.95 -0.46 -19.89
CA GLU A 330 24.40 -0.04 -18.61
C GLU A 330 22.90 -0.32 -18.50
N LEU A 331 22.17 -0.13 -19.60
CA LEU A 331 20.74 -0.43 -19.67
C LEU A 331 20.47 -1.95 -19.60
N THR A 332 21.34 -2.76 -20.22
CA THR A 332 21.34 -4.22 -20.09
C THR A 332 21.55 -4.63 -18.63
N GLU A 333 22.53 -4.04 -17.94
CA GLU A 333 22.74 -4.30 -16.51
C GLU A 333 21.52 -3.90 -15.66
N ALA A 334 20.91 -2.74 -15.93
CA ALA A 334 19.69 -2.32 -15.23
C ALA A 334 18.53 -3.30 -15.46
N ALA A 335 18.37 -3.80 -16.69
CA ALA A 335 17.36 -4.79 -17.02
C ALA A 335 17.59 -6.13 -16.30
N LEU A 336 18.84 -6.59 -16.19
CA LEU A 336 19.20 -7.80 -15.44
C LEU A 336 18.95 -7.68 -13.93
N LYS A 337 18.88 -6.46 -13.40
CA LYS A 337 18.41 -6.18 -12.02
C LYS A 337 16.89 -6.11 -11.90
N GLU A 338 16.17 -6.62 -12.90
CA GLU A 338 14.69 -6.69 -12.97
C GLU A 338 14.00 -5.32 -12.91
N ILE A 339 14.62 -4.28 -13.47
CA ILE A 339 13.99 -2.97 -13.64
C ILE A 339 13.16 -3.01 -14.93
N PRO A 340 11.82 -3.07 -14.86
CA PRO A 340 11.02 -3.31 -16.05
C PRO A 340 11.08 -2.17 -17.06
N GLU A 341 11.26 -0.93 -16.60
CA GLU A 341 11.41 0.24 -17.45
C GLU A 341 12.70 0.17 -18.29
N ALA A 342 13.75 -0.50 -17.78
CA ALA A 342 14.99 -0.73 -18.54
C ALA A 342 14.81 -1.74 -19.67
N TYR A 343 14.09 -2.85 -19.41
CA TYR A 343 13.68 -3.76 -20.48
C TYR A 343 12.82 -3.04 -21.54
N TYR A 344 11.90 -2.18 -21.10
CA TYR A 344 11.07 -1.42 -22.03
C TYR A 344 11.90 -0.47 -22.91
N GLU A 345 12.85 0.28 -22.34
CA GLU A 345 13.75 1.15 -23.11
C GLU A 345 14.66 0.35 -24.06
N LEU A 346 15.12 -0.85 -23.69
CA LEU A 346 15.83 -1.75 -24.62
C LEU A 346 14.94 -2.13 -25.80
N GLY A 347 13.68 -2.45 -25.53
CA GLY A 347 12.68 -2.73 -26.57
C GLY A 347 12.52 -1.56 -27.53
N LEU A 348 12.34 -0.34 -27.01
CA LEU A 348 12.23 0.88 -27.82
C LEU A 348 13.46 1.14 -28.69
N ARG A 349 14.66 0.93 -28.17
CA ARG A 349 15.91 1.10 -28.93
C ARG A 349 16.02 0.10 -30.06
N HIS A 350 15.67 -1.16 -29.82
CA HIS A 350 15.65 -2.19 -30.87
C HIS A 350 14.52 -2.00 -31.88
N GLU A 351 13.38 -1.44 -31.49
CA GLU A 351 12.28 -1.14 -32.42
C GLU A 351 12.66 0.04 -33.35
N THR A 352 13.23 1.10 -32.78
CA THR A 352 13.54 2.35 -33.48
C THR A 352 14.92 2.38 -34.16
N GLY A 353 15.83 1.48 -33.75
CA GLY A 353 17.24 1.53 -34.15
C GLY A 353 18.05 2.62 -33.44
N LYS A 354 17.57 3.17 -32.31
CA LYS A 354 18.29 4.20 -31.56
C LYS A 354 19.50 3.59 -30.84
N GLY A 355 20.69 3.83 -31.38
CA GLY A 355 21.96 3.36 -30.80
C GLY A 355 22.26 1.87 -31.00
N VAL A 356 21.40 1.15 -31.75
CA VAL A 356 21.54 -0.26 -32.11
C VAL A 356 20.96 -0.50 -33.51
N THR A 357 21.33 -1.61 -34.16
CA THR A 357 20.60 -2.04 -35.35
C THR A 357 19.15 -2.39 -34.98
N ALA A 358 18.20 -1.82 -35.72
CA ALA A 358 16.79 -2.11 -35.52
C ALA A 358 16.52 -3.61 -35.73
N ASP A 359 15.84 -4.22 -34.76
CA ASP A 359 15.54 -5.63 -34.69
C ASP A 359 14.22 -5.81 -33.95
N LYS A 360 13.12 -5.94 -34.71
CA LYS A 360 11.79 -6.04 -34.13
C LYS A 360 11.60 -7.32 -33.28
N LYS A 361 12.34 -8.41 -33.57
CA LYS A 361 12.28 -9.65 -32.78
C LYS A 361 12.89 -9.43 -31.39
N LYS A 362 14.04 -8.73 -31.32
CA LYS A 362 14.61 -8.29 -30.03
C LYS A 362 13.73 -7.27 -29.31
N ALA A 363 13.09 -6.36 -30.05
CA ALA A 363 12.14 -5.44 -29.45
C ALA A 363 10.99 -6.18 -28.75
N LEU A 364 10.36 -7.13 -29.45
CA LEU A 364 9.31 -7.98 -28.88
C LEU A 364 9.80 -8.80 -27.68
N MET A 365 11.01 -9.37 -27.76
CA MET A 365 11.65 -10.08 -26.64
C MET A 365 11.75 -9.21 -25.38
N PHE A 366 12.28 -7.99 -25.52
CA PHE A 366 12.47 -7.09 -24.38
C PHE A 366 11.14 -6.53 -23.83
N TYR A 367 10.17 -6.23 -24.70
CA TYR A 367 8.81 -5.92 -24.24
C TYR A 367 8.18 -7.08 -23.50
N ALA A 368 8.38 -8.32 -23.94
CA ALA A 368 7.89 -9.49 -23.23
C ALA A 368 8.55 -9.65 -21.84
N PHE A 369 9.85 -9.41 -21.70
CA PHE A 369 10.52 -9.40 -20.39
C PHE A 369 9.97 -8.32 -19.46
N SER A 370 9.82 -7.08 -19.96
CA SER A 370 9.25 -5.98 -19.18
C SER A 370 7.79 -6.24 -18.78
N ALA A 371 6.97 -6.76 -19.71
CA ALA A 371 5.58 -7.13 -19.48
C ALA A 371 5.45 -8.24 -18.42
N LYS A 372 6.37 -9.21 -18.40
CA LYS A 372 6.40 -10.28 -17.39
C LYS A 372 6.63 -9.74 -15.97
N LEU A 373 7.29 -8.59 -15.85
CA LEU A 373 7.50 -7.86 -14.60
C LEU A 373 6.34 -6.90 -14.26
N GLY A 374 5.25 -6.93 -15.03
CA GLY A 374 4.01 -6.18 -14.76
C GLY A 374 4.00 -4.73 -15.23
N TYR A 375 4.92 -4.33 -16.13
CA TYR A 375 4.94 -2.96 -16.66
C TYR A 375 3.97 -2.76 -17.82
N GLN A 376 2.89 -2.02 -17.54
CA GLN A 376 1.76 -1.84 -18.45
C GLN A 376 2.13 -1.28 -19.83
N PRO A 377 3.00 -0.24 -19.95
CA PRO A 377 3.40 0.25 -21.27
C PRO A 377 4.06 -0.83 -22.14
N ALA A 378 4.80 -1.76 -21.52
CA ALA A 378 5.39 -2.88 -22.24
C ALA A 378 4.37 -3.95 -22.65
N MET A 379 3.32 -4.19 -21.86
CA MET A 379 2.23 -5.10 -22.23
C MET A 379 1.52 -4.59 -23.49
N VAL A 380 1.16 -3.31 -23.49
CA VAL A 380 0.55 -2.65 -24.66
C VAL A 380 1.46 -2.76 -25.87
N LYS A 381 2.74 -2.38 -25.73
CA LYS A 381 3.68 -2.45 -26.86
C LYS A 381 3.96 -3.86 -27.36
N ARG A 382 4.07 -4.84 -26.46
CA ARG A 382 4.20 -6.26 -26.82
C ARG A 382 3.01 -6.68 -27.67
N ASP A 383 1.80 -6.41 -27.22
CA ASP A 383 0.57 -6.85 -27.91
C ASP A 383 0.43 -6.17 -29.27
N GLU A 384 0.69 -4.86 -29.35
CA GLU A 384 0.68 -4.08 -30.59
C GLU A 384 1.59 -4.65 -31.69
N ILE A 385 2.79 -5.10 -31.33
CA ILE A 385 3.75 -5.60 -32.33
C ILE A 385 3.70 -7.11 -32.53
N THR A 386 3.08 -7.87 -31.61
CA THR A 386 3.01 -9.34 -31.68
C THR A 386 2.31 -9.82 -32.94
N ASP A 387 1.26 -9.12 -33.38
CA ASP A 387 0.49 -9.46 -34.58
C ASP A 387 1.24 -9.22 -35.89
N GLN A 388 2.40 -8.55 -35.84
CA GLN A 388 3.28 -8.38 -37.00
C GLN A 388 4.13 -9.63 -37.29
N PHE A 389 4.14 -10.62 -36.39
CA PHE A 389 4.96 -11.82 -36.48
C PHE A 389 4.12 -13.07 -36.70
N SER A 390 4.60 -13.93 -37.60
CA SER A 390 4.11 -15.29 -37.77
C SER A 390 4.38 -16.15 -36.52
N ILE A 391 3.70 -17.29 -36.42
CA ILE A 391 3.88 -18.25 -35.32
C ILE A 391 5.35 -18.70 -35.23
N ASP A 392 5.99 -19.01 -36.37
CA ASP A 392 7.38 -19.46 -36.41
C ASP A 392 8.35 -18.38 -35.91
N GLU A 393 8.09 -17.11 -36.24
CA GLU A 393 8.89 -15.98 -35.77
C GLU A 393 8.71 -15.75 -34.26
N ARG A 394 7.53 -16.00 -33.70
CA ARG A 394 7.31 -15.94 -32.25
C ARG A 394 8.12 -17.03 -31.53
N PHE A 395 8.20 -18.25 -32.08
CA PHE A 395 9.10 -19.30 -31.56
C PHE A 395 10.58 -18.93 -31.69
N GLU A 396 10.97 -18.18 -32.72
CA GLU A 396 12.33 -17.62 -32.81
C GLU A 396 12.59 -16.59 -31.70
N VAL A 397 11.63 -15.73 -31.38
CA VAL A 397 11.74 -14.77 -30.27
C VAL A 397 11.94 -15.48 -28.94
N GLU A 398 11.23 -16.58 -28.67
CA GLU A 398 11.45 -17.40 -27.47
C GLU A 398 12.85 -18.02 -27.41
N ARG A 399 13.35 -18.52 -28.56
CA ARG A 399 14.73 -19.03 -28.67
C ARG A 399 15.76 -17.94 -28.44
N LEU A 400 15.53 -16.73 -28.97
CA LEU A 400 16.37 -15.56 -28.74
C LEU A 400 16.37 -15.17 -27.26
N ALA A 401 15.20 -15.15 -26.62
CA ALA A 401 15.05 -14.86 -25.20
C ALA A 401 15.88 -15.80 -24.33
N LYS A 402 15.78 -17.11 -24.58
CA LYS A 402 16.56 -18.12 -23.87
C LYS A 402 18.06 -17.91 -24.05
N LYS A 403 18.51 -17.72 -25.30
CA LYS A 403 19.92 -17.48 -25.61
C LYS A 403 20.45 -16.21 -24.96
N TRP A 404 19.66 -15.14 -24.94
CA TRP A 404 20.06 -13.88 -24.31
C TRP A 404 20.28 -14.05 -22.80
N LEU A 405 19.38 -14.77 -22.11
CA LEU A 405 19.50 -15.11 -20.69
C LEU A 405 20.63 -16.10 -20.38
N GLU A 406 21.10 -16.90 -21.35
CA GLU A 406 22.27 -17.76 -21.18
C GLU A 406 23.59 -17.00 -21.31
N GLN A 407 23.55 -15.84 -21.97
CA GLN A 407 24.73 -15.00 -22.25
C GLN A 407 24.99 -13.93 -21.19
N HIS A 408 24.01 -13.66 -20.33
CA HIS A 408 24.03 -12.60 -19.32
C HIS A 408 23.51 -13.16 -18.01
#